data_AF-A0A7S0UKS8-F1
#
_entry.id   AF-A0A7S0UKS8-F1
#
_cell.length_a   1.000
_cell.length_b   1.000
_cell.length_c   1.000
_cell.angle_alpha   90.00
_cell.angle_beta   90.00
_cell.angle_gamma   90.00
#
_symmetry.space_group_name_H-M   'P 1'
#
loop_
_entity.id
_entity.type
_entity.pdbx_description
1 polymer ?
#
loop_
_entity_poly.entity_id
_entity_poly.type
_entity_poly.pdbx_seq_one_letter_code
_entity_poly.pdbx_strand_id
1 'polypeptide(L)'
;LDDIGEDDIDVLHEDRVEVAVEVNMDSLPPPPIDEEKKKEFERKRDEILSCVPKEVKARFGQIYFSSFGKFVGPVLIMNPYKVEPGPLRNQWITMFRNCRKSGRESN
;
A
#
# COMPACT_ATOMS: atom_id res chain seq x y z
N LEU A 1 48.65 -45.82 -30.43
CA LEU A 1 48.83 -44.91 -29.28
C LEU A 1 48.96 -43.55 -29.94
N ASP A 2 47.86 -42.89 -30.29
CA ASP A 2 46.81 -42.50 -29.36
C ASP A 2 45.40 -42.70 -29.92
N ASP A 3 44.53 -43.16 -29.04
CA ASP A 3 43.10 -43.39 -29.18
C ASP A 3 42.42 -42.14 -28.59
N ILE A 4 41.82 -41.30 -29.45
CA ILE A 4 41.01 -40.16 -29.02
C ILE A 4 39.58 -40.52 -29.39
N GLY A 5 38.88 -41.15 -28.44
CA GLY A 5 37.45 -41.36 -28.51
C GLY A 5 36.73 -40.02 -28.47
N GLU A 6 35.86 -39.82 -29.45
CA GLU A 6 34.88 -38.75 -29.52
C GLU A 6 33.81 -39.00 -28.44
N ASP A 7 33.87 -38.26 -27.34
CA ASP A 7 32.73 -38.12 -26.44
C ASP A 7 31.77 -37.08 -27.04
N ASP A 8 30.84 -37.57 -27.86
CA ASP A 8 29.65 -36.84 -28.28
C ASP A 8 28.81 -36.49 -27.06
N ILE A 9 28.91 -35.24 -26.61
CA ILE A 9 27.93 -34.66 -25.68
C ILE A 9 26.72 -34.26 -26.51
N ASP A 10 25.72 -35.15 -26.56
CA ASP A 10 24.37 -34.82 -27.02
C ASP A 10 23.77 -33.75 -26.08
N VAL A 11 23.97 -32.48 -26.42
CA VAL A 11 23.19 -31.38 -25.84
C VAL A 11 21.83 -31.37 -26.53
N LEU A 12 20.90 -32.18 -26.03
CA LEU A 12 19.48 -32.07 -26.34
C LEU A 12 19.00 -30.66 -25.92
N HIS A 13 18.96 -29.75 -26.88
CA HIS A 13 18.19 -28.51 -26.76
C HIS A 13 16.71 -28.91 -26.79
N GLU A 14 16.12 -29.09 -25.61
CA GLU A 14 14.67 -29.07 -25.47
C GLU A 14 14.16 -27.69 -25.89
N ASP A 15 13.60 -27.61 -27.09
CA ASP A 15 12.79 -26.49 -27.56
C ASP A 15 11.57 -26.33 -26.63
N ARG A 16 11.76 -25.59 -25.53
CA ARG A 16 10.65 -25.06 -24.73
C ARG A 16 10.00 -23.93 -25.52
N VAL A 17 8.94 -24.26 -26.24
CA VAL A 17 8.01 -23.28 -26.80
C VAL A 17 7.32 -22.58 -25.62
N GLU A 18 7.79 -21.39 -25.27
CA GLU A 18 7.08 -20.50 -24.35
C GLU A 18 5.84 -19.95 -25.06
N VAL A 19 4.71 -20.65 -24.89
CA VAL A 19 3.41 -20.11 -25.31
C VAL A 19 3.07 -18.97 -24.35
N ALA A 20 3.28 -17.74 -24.81
CA ALA A 20 2.77 -16.56 -24.13
C ALA A 20 1.24 -16.60 -24.15
N VAL A 21 0.65 -17.09 -23.06
CA VAL A 21 -0.78 -16.92 -22.82
C VAL A 21 -0.98 -15.45 -22.45
N GLU A 22 -1.50 -14.66 -23.38
CA GLU A 22 -1.96 -13.31 -23.08
C GLU A 22 -3.18 -13.41 -22.15
N VAL A 23 -2.91 -13.46 -20.84
CA VAL A 23 -3.95 -13.46 -19.82
C VAL A 23 -4.51 -12.05 -19.77
N ASN A 24 -5.69 -11.84 -20.34
CA ASN A 24 -6.40 -10.58 -20.22
C ASN A 24 -6.81 -10.39 -18.75
N MET A 25 -6.02 -9.61 -18.01
CA MET A 25 -6.18 -9.42 -16.56
C MET A 25 -7.56 -8.85 -16.19
N ASP A 26 -8.21 -8.14 -17.11
CA ASP A 26 -9.54 -7.54 -16.92
C ASP A 26 -10.69 -8.56 -16.93
N SER A 27 -10.43 -9.82 -17.30
CA SER A 27 -11.44 -10.89 -17.36
C SER A 27 -11.42 -11.85 -16.15
N LEU A 28 -10.51 -11.64 -15.19
CA LEU A 28 -10.47 -12.44 -13.97
C LEU A 28 -11.55 -11.97 -12.98
N PRO A 29 -12.38 -12.86 -12.43
CA PRO A 29 -13.26 -12.48 -11.33
C PRO A 29 -12.41 -11.96 -10.16
N PRO A 30 -12.88 -10.94 -9.43
CA PRO A 30 -12.15 -10.42 -8.29
C PRO A 30 -11.89 -11.55 -7.29
N PRO A 31 -10.70 -11.58 -6.64
CA PRO A 31 -10.40 -12.61 -5.66
C PRO A 31 -11.46 -12.62 -4.57
N PRO A 32 -11.82 -13.80 -4.03
CA PRO A 32 -12.79 -13.90 -2.96
C PRO A 32 -12.33 -13.06 -1.77
N ILE A 33 -13.24 -12.21 -1.26
CA ILE A 33 -12.97 -11.33 -0.14
C ILE A 33 -12.94 -12.17 1.14
N ASP A 34 -11.82 -12.10 1.85
CA ASP A 34 -11.70 -12.65 3.20
C ASP A 34 -12.46 -11.73 4.18
N GLU A 35 -13.70 -12.12 4.50
CA GLU A 35 -14.59 -11.35 5.37
C GLU A 35 -14.01 -11.16 6.78
N GLU A 36 -13.19 -12.10 7.27
CA GLU A 36 -12.55 -11.96 8.58
C GLU A 36 -11.49 -10.85 8.55
N LYS A 37 -10.64 -10.84 7.52
CA LYS A 37 -9.65 -9.76 7.33
C LYS A 37 -10.30 -8.41 7.11
N LYS A 38 -11.41 -8.36 6.37
CA LYS A 38 -12.18 -7.13 6.15
C LYS A 38 -12.73 -6.60 7.47
N LYS A 39 -13.35 -7.46 8.28
CA LYS A 39 -13.89 -7.08 9.60
C LYS A 39 -12.78 -6.60 10.55
N GLU A 40 -11.62 -7.27 10.54
CA GLU A 40 -10.48 -6.85 11.33
C GLU A 40 -9.95 -5.47 10.88
N PHE A 41 -9.88 -5.23 9.58
CA PHE A 41 -9.50 -3.94 9.01
C PHE A 41 -10.47 -2.82 9.43
N GLU A 42 -11.77 -3.04 9.29
CA GLU A 42 -12.80 -2.07 9.68
C GLU A 42 -12.73 -1.75 11.17
N ARG A 43 -12.56 -2.77 12.02
CA ARG A 43 -12.36 -2.58 13.46
C ARG A 43 -11.15 -1.69 13.77
N LYS A 44 -9.98 -1.99 13.17
CA LYS A 44 -8.75 -1.19 13.37
C LYS A 44 -8.90 0.24 12.85
N ARG A 45 -9.60 0.41 11.72
CA ARG A 45 -9.93 1.71 11.14
C ARG A 45 -10.75 2.53 12.12
N ASP A 46 -11.83 1.94 12.62
CA ASP A 46 -12.79 2.64 13.48
C ASP A 46 -12.17 2.98 14.84
N GLU A 47 -11.32 2.09 15.38
CA GLU A 47 -10.54 2.36 16.58
C GLU A 47 -9.63 3.59 16.41
N ILE A 48 -8.85 3.67 15.33
CA ILE A 48 -7.97 4.82 15.08
C ILE A 48 -8.78 6.09 14.84
N LEU A 49 -9.84 6.03 14.03
CA LEU A 49 -10.67 7.20 13.72
C LEU A 49 -11.53 7.65 14.92
N SER A 50 -11.81 6.77 15.89
CA SER A 50 -12.49 7.14 17.13
C SER A 50 -11.65 8.10 17.99
N CYS A 51 -10.32 7.98 17.90
CA CYS A 51 -9.38 8.83 18.62
C CYS A 51 -9.22 10.24 17.99
N VAL A 52 -9.79 10.47 16.81
CA VAL A 52 -9.73 11.77 16.12
C VAL A 52 -10.99 12.59 16.47
N PRO A 53 -10.86 13.85 16.93
CA PRO A 53 -11.99 14.73 17.22
C PRO A 53 -12.96 14.86 16.04
N LYS A 54 -14.26 15.03 16.33
CA LYS A 54 -15.31 15.11 15.29
C LYS A 54 -15.08 16.31 14.36
N GLU A 55 -14.60 17.40 14.92
CA GLU A 55 -14.33 18.67 14.25
C GLU A 55 -13.18 18.53 13.25
N VAL A 56 -12.19 17.67 13.55
CA VAL A 56 -11.10 17.35 12.63
C VAL A 56 -11.57 16.42 11.53
N LYS A 57 -12.35 15.39 11.87
CA LYS A 57 -12.94 14.46 10.88
C LYS A 57 -13.86 15.16 9.88
N ALA A 58 -14.60 16.17 10.33
CA ALA A 58 -15.46 16.99 9.48
C ALA A 58 -14.70 17.74 8.37
N ARG A 59 -13.38 17.90 8.50
CA ARG A 59 -12.53 18.57 7.49
C ARG A 59 -11.96 17.61 6.45
N PHE A 60 -12.15 16.30 6.59
CA PHE A 60 -11.64 15.34 5.60
C PHE A 60 -12.23 15.61 4.21
N GLY A 61 -11.37 15.58 3.19
CA GLY A 61 -11.73 15.86 1.80
C GLY A 61 -11.83 17.35 1.46
N GLN A 62 -11.60 18.25 2.42
CA GLN A 62 -11.66 19.68 2.19
C GLN A 62 -10.28 20.28 1.91
N ILE A 63 -10.25 21.25 1.00
CA ILE A 63 -9.07 22.03 0.65
C ILE A 63 -9.03 23.29 1.50
N TYR A 64 -7.87 23.58 2.07
CA TYR A 64 -7.55 24.80 2.82
C TYR A 64 -6.30 25.44 2.25
N PHE A 65 -5.90 26.58 2.77
CA PHE A 65 -4.59 27.17 2.49
C PHE A 65 -3.76 27.20 3.77
N SER A 66 -2.48 26.87 3.65
CA SER A 66 -1.53 26.92 4.76
C SER A 66 -0.21 27.56 4.32
N SER A 67 0.48 28.15 5.28
CA SER A 67 1.80 28.77 5.09
C SER A 67 2.91 27.76 5.39
N PHE A 68 3.83 27.60 4.46
CA PHE A 68 5.04 26.78 4.56
C PHE A 68 6.26 27.69 4.39
N GLY A 69 6.68 28.34 5.49
CA GLY A 69 7.74 29.35 5.44
C GLY A 69 7.29 30.58 4.65
N LYS A 70 7.90 30.83 3.47
CA LYS A 70 7.54 31.94 2.58
C LYS A 70 6.47 31.58 1.53
N PHE A 71 6.12 30.30 1.43
CA PHE A 71 5.12 29.81 0.46
C PHE A 71 3.74 29.70 1.13
N VAL A 72 2.69 30.11 0.42
CA VAL A 72 1.31 29.84 0.83
C VAL A 72 0.67 29.02 -0.28
N GLY A 73 0.12 27.87 0.09
CA GLY A 73 -0.43 26.93 -0.88
C GLY A 73 -1.60 26.12 -0.35
N PRO A 74 -2.33 25.45 -1.27
CA PRO A 74 -3.46 24.63 -0.90
C PRO A 74 -3.00 23.37 -0.17
N VAL A 75 -3.80 22.93 0.80
CA VAL A 75 -3.62 21.68 1.54
C VAL A 75 -4.93 20.90 1.53
N LEU A 76 -4.85 19.59 1.32
CA LEU A 76 -5.99 18.70 1.40
C LEU A 76 -5.91 17.90 2.70
N ILE A 77 -6.91 18.02 3.56
CA ILE A 77 -6.98 17.19 4.77
C ILE A 77 -7.55 15.83 4.39
N MET A 78 -6.75 14.76 4.52
CA MET A 78 -7.15 13.41 4.10
C MET A 78 -7.42 12.49 5.28
N ASN A 79 -8.41 11.61 5.10
CA ASN A 79 -8.55 10.43 5.94
C ASN A 79 -7.42 9.44 5.57
N PRO A 80 -6.61 8.95 6.53
CA PRO A 80 -5.51 8.01 6.24
C PRO A 80 -5.96 6.74 5.52
N TYR A 81 -7.21 6.30 5.71
CA TYR A 81 -7.76 5.10 5.07
C TYR A 81 -8.34 5.34 3.67
N LYS A 82 -8.32 6.59 3.17
CA LYS A 82 -8.60 6.94 1.77
C LYS A 82 -7.33 6.98 0.90
N VAL A 83 -6.15 6.83 1.51
CA VAL A 83 -4.86 6.67 0.83
C VAL A 83 -4.57 5.20 0.70
N GLU A 84 -4.10 4.69 -0.44
CA GLU A 84 -3.72 3.28 -0.61
C GLU A 84 -2.83 2.75 0.55
N PRO A 85 -3.00 1.47 0.96
CA PRO A 85 -2.15 0.88 1.98
C PRO A 85 -0.70 0.88 1.51
N GLY A 86 0.21 1.37 2.36
CA GLY A 86 1.61 1.48 1.99
C GLY A 86 2.42 2.35 2.94
N PRO A 87 3.67 2.70 2.56
CA PRO A 87 4.60 3.43 3.41
C PRO A 87 4.04 4.76 3.93
N LEU A 88 3.32 5.51 3.09
CA LEU A 88 2.74 6.80 3.46
C LEU A 88 1.68 6.64 4.57
N ARG A 89 0.71 5.73 4.39
CA ARG A 89 -0.32 5.45 5.39
C ARG A 89 0.32 4.99 6.71
N ASN A 90 1.32 4.12 6.63
CA ASN A 90 2.03 3.60 7.81
C ASN A 90 2.78 4.70 8.57
N GLN A 91 3.42 5.62 7.83
CA GLN A 91 4.09 6.79 8.41
C GLN A 91 3.10 7.69 9.14
N TRP A 92 1.93 7.98 8.56
CA TRP A 92 0.91 8.80 9.20
C TRP A 92 0.36 8.19 10.48
N ILE A 93 0.08 6.88 10.47
CA ILE A 93 -0.37 6.16 11.67
C ILE A 93 0.71 6.18 12.76
N THR A 94 1.98 6.07 12.37
CA THR A 94 3.12 6.12 13.30
C THR A 94 3.27 7.51 13.92
N MET A 95 3.18 8.57 13.12
CA MET A 95 3.18 9.96 13.59
C MET A 95 2.02 10.21 14.56
N PHE A 96 0.81 9.75 14.24
CA PHE A 96 -0.34 9.86 15.12
C PHE A 96 -0.11 9.21 16.49
N ARG A 97 0.44 7.98 16.50
CA ARG A 97 0.78 7.26 17.74
C ARG A 97 1.85 8.01 18.55
N ASN A 98 2.84 8.58 17.89
CA ASN A 98 3.91 9.34 18.56
C ASN A 98 3.38 10.64 19.18
N CYS A 99 2.51 11.37 18.48
CA CYS A 99 1.86 12.57 19.00
C CYS A 99 1.07 12.26 20.28
N ARG A 100 0.30 11.16 20.30
CA ARG A 100 -0.44 10.72 21.49
C ARG A 100 0.47 10.34 22.66
N LYS A 101 1.59 9.66 22.41
CA LYS A 101 2.56 9.29 23.47
C LYS A 101 3.27 10.50 24.06
N SER A 102 3.48 11.55 23.26
CA SER A 102 4.25 12.72 23.67
C SER A 102 3.51 13.69 24.60
N GLY A 103 2.24 13.45 24.93
CA GLY A 103 1.49 14.27 25.90
C GLY A 103 1.40 15.75 25.52
N ARG A 104 1.56 16.11 24.25
CA ARG A 104 1.26 17.46 23.74
C ARG A 104 -0.25 17.65 23.62
N GLU A 105 -0.93 17.44 24.74
CA GLU A 105 -2.25 18.01 25.00
C GLU A 105 -1.96 19.42 25.51
N SER A 106 -1.67 20.34 24.60
CA SER A 106 -1.38 21.74 24.94
C SER A 106 -2.45 22.61 24.31
N ASN A 107 -3.37 23.04 25.19
CA ASN A 107 -4.37 24.09 25.11
C ASN A 107 -5.58 23.89 24.18
#